data_AF-A0A644VAZ7-F1
#
_entry.id   AF-A0A644VAZ7-F1
#
_cell.length_a   1.000
_cell.length_b   1.000
_cell.length_c   1.000
_cell.angle_alpha   90.00
_cell.angle_beta   90.00
_cell.angle_gamma   90.00
#
_symmetry.space_group_name_H-M   'P 1'
#
loop_
_entity.id
_entity.type
_entity.pdbx_description
1 polymer ?
#
loop_
_entity_poly.entity_id
_entity_poly.type
_entity_poly.pdbx_seq_one_letter_code
_entity_poly.pdbx_strand_id
1 'polypeptide(L)'
;MRQFEGILHAIADCIHHLVVLPENLGCHCIGPDLKGMITVQGCNKRFYRRFILFIQRVVTYFGRYFHDIRVNVEERLIHVAKVQVFVFRLSLKSNKHFDAMKYARMLKVTVLGLIAVMLSSCLTVEKKEYTFELTGENSGKLTIRYINIMSVMDDGKDVTAQDFAEIIDKYINGDQLEQDFPGAANIKTRLYEQNGQLCGEVTLDFPSLSAARLYQYDKNSPLMMCISAAYDSETYVSSNGSYGNDYMPVVFWPAGSRKLTVTTSVSAPDETSLSLAGEYRKWKEKN
;
A
#
# COMPACT_ATOMS: atom_id res chain seq x y z
N MET A 1 -1.51 11.04 11.02
CA MET A 1 -0.53 12.00 11.58
C MET A 1 0.86 11.40 11.82
N ARG A 2 1.00 10.17 12.36
CA ARG A 2 2.32 9.54 12.56
C ARG A 2 3.09 9.19 11.27
N GLN A 3 2.41 8.99 10.14
CA GLN A 3 3.05 8.83 8.82
C GLN A 3 3.78 10.10 8.34
N PHE A 4 3.30 11.28 8.75
CA PHE A 4 3.97 12.54 8.44
C PHE A 4 5.24 12.74 9.28
N GLU A 5 5.23 12.32 10.55
CA GLU A 5 6.43 12.35 11.41
C GLU A 5 7.52 11.42 10.93
N GLY A 6 7.19 10.21 10.46
CA GLY A 6 8.17 9.28 9.89
C GLY A 6 8.81 9.79 8.58
N ILE A 7 8.03 10.49 7.75
CA ILE A 7 8.53 11.10 6.51
C ILE A 7 9.35 12.36 6.82
N LEU A 8 8.96 13.17 7.81
CA LEU A 8 9.77 14.31 8.27
C LEU A 8 11.09 13.85 8.91
N HIS A 9 11.09 12.74 9.67
CA HIS A 9 12.32 12.14 10.20
C HIS A 9 13.21 11.61 9.08
N ALA A 10 12.64 10.92 8.07
CA ALA A 10 13.39 10.45 6.92
C ALA A 10 13.95 11.60 6.07
N ILE A 11 13.22 12.71 5.94
CA ILE A 11 13.70 13.93 5.26
C ILE A 11 14.76 14.64 6.11
N ALA A 12 14.58 14.71 7.43
CA ALA A 12 15.55 15.30 8.35
C ALA A 12 16.86 14.48 8.38
N ASP A 13 16.79 13.15 8.39
CA ASP A 13 17.95 12.25 8.29
C ASP A 13 18.61 12.34 6.91
N CYS A 14 17.83 12.49 5.84
CA CYS A 14 18.36 12.69 4.49
C CYS A 14 19.06 14.06 4.38
N ILE A 15 18.51 15.10 5.01
CA ILE A 15 19.15 16.43 5.14
C ILE A 15 20.39 16.36 6.04
N HIS A 16 20.35 15.63 7.16
CA HIS A 16 21.48 15.46 8.07
C HIS A 16 22.63 14.74 7.36
N HIS A 17 22.34 13.68 6.59
CA HIS A 17 23.32 13.01 5.73
C HIS A 17 23.80 13.85 4.54
N LEU A 18 22.94 14.72 3.98
CA LEU A 18 23.35 15.70 2.96
C LEU A 18 24.24 16.82 3.55
N VAL A 19 24.13 17.10 4.85
CA VAL A 19 24.98 18.05 5.60
C VAL A 19 26.28 17.40 6.10
N VAL A 20 26.43 16.07 6.07
CA VAL A 20 27.70 15.36 6.35
C VAL A 20 28.61 15.25 5.11
N LEU A 21 28.06 15.46 3.89
CA LEU A 21 28.85 15.53 2.66
C LEU A 21 29.97 16.60 2.60
N PRO A 22 29.91 17.77 3.27
CA PRO A 22 30.97 18.78 3.22
C PRO A 22 32.24 18.39 3.98
N GLU A 23 32.15 17.58 5.03
CA GLU A 23 33.32 17.23 5.86
C GLU A 23 34.32 16.36 5.09
N ASN A 24 33.84 15.48 4.21
CA ASN A 24 34.68 14.67 3.31
C ASN A 24 35.18 15.44 2.06
N LEU A 25 34.83 16.72 1.91
CA LEU A 25 35.28 17.62 0.83
C LEU A 25 36.25 18.71 1.32
N GLY A 26 36.73 18.62 2.56
CA GLY A 26 37.65 19.61 3.15
C GLY A 26 36.99 20.94 3.49
N CYS A 27 35.66 20.98 3.63
CA CYS A 27 34.92 22.18 4.02
C CYS A 27 34.62 22.13 5.52
N HIS A 28 35.14 23.10 6.28
CA HIS A 28 34.80 23.29 7.68
C HIS A 28 33.54 24.16 7.81
N CYS A 29 32.49 23.61 8.41
CA CYS A 29 31.33 24.38 8.84
C CYS A 29 31.70 25.16 10.10
N ILE A 30 31.76 26.49 10.01
CA ILE A 30 31.85 27.35 11.18
C ILE A 30 30.40 27.66 11.61
N GLY A 31 30.12 27.54 12.90
CA GLY A 31 28.77 27.66 13.47
C GLY A 31 28.04 28.96 13.12
N PRO A 32 26.72 29.03 13.39
CA PRO A 32 25.87 30.12 12.90
C PRO A 32 26.27 31.48 13.48
N ASP A 33 26.38 32.49 12.60
CA ASP A 33 26.44 33.91 12.98
C ASP A 33 25.07 34.37 13.52
N LEU A 34 25.07 35.44 14.32
CA LEU A 34 23.91 36.16 14.89
C LEU A 34 22.72 36.45 13.93
N LYS A 35 22.87 36.27 12.61
CA LYS A 35 21.79 36.33 11.61
C LYS A 35 21.26 34.96 11.11
N GLY A 36 21.69 33.85 11.69
CA GLY A 36 21.18 32.50 11.39
C GLY A 36 21.61 31.92 10.04
N MET A 37 22.63 32.48 9.38
CA MET A 37 23.19 31.90 8.15
C MET A 37 24.51 31.16 8.44
N ILE A 38 24.55 29.89 8.04
CA ILE A 38 25.76 29.05 8.08
C ILE A 38 26.74 29.58 7.02
N THR A 39 27.94 29.99 7.45
CA THR A 39 29.00 30.44 6.55
C THR A 39 30.01 29.32 6.35
N VAL A 40 30.25 28.95 5.09
CA VAL A 40 31.22 27.90 4.72
C VAL A 40 32.41 28.55 4.02
N GLN A 41 33.61 28.39 4.58
CA GLN A 41 34.86 28.81 3.94
C GLN A 41 35.44 27.66 3.11
N GLY A 42 36.02 27.98 1.94
CA GLY A 42 36.73 27.02 1.09
C GLY A 42 35.93 26.34 -0.03
N CYS A 43 34.61 26.55 -0.11
CA CYS A 43 33.80 25.94 -1.17
C CYS A 43 33.59 26.87 -2.38
N ASN A 44 33.64 26.31 -3.58
CA ASN A 44 33.34 27.04 -4.82
C ASN A 44 31.89 27.55 -4.78
N LYS A 45 31.70 28.87 -4.55
CA LYS A 45 30.40 29.55 -4.41
C LYS A 45 29.37 29.15 -5.47
N ARG A 46 29.82 28.76 -6.67
CA ARG A 46 28.96 28.33 -7.78
C ARG A 46 28.31 26.97 -7.55
N PHE A 47 28.99 26.04 -6.90
CA PHE A 47 28.46 24.70 -6.57
C PHE A 47 27.43 24.79 -5.45
N TYR A 48 27.77 25.48 -4.36
CA TYR A 48 26.89 25.64 -3.21
C TYR A 48 25.58 26.37 -3.58
N ARG A 49 25.66 27.43 -4.39
CA ARG A 49 24.47 28.13 -4.89
C ARG A 49 23.58 27.24 -5.77
N ARG A 50 24.18 26.33 -6.55
CA ARG A 50 23.42 25.34 -7.35
C ARG A 50 22.81 24.24 -6.49
N PHE A 51 23.49 23.84 -5.42
CA PHE A 51 22.99 22.83 -4.48
C PHE A 51 21.82 23.35 -3.63
N ILE A 52 21.90 24.59 -3.11
CA ILE A 52 20.77 25.24 -2.41
C ILE A 52 19.57 25.42 -3.34
N LEU A 53 19.78 25.88 -4.58
CA LEU A 53 18.70 26.00 -5.56
C LEU A 53 18.11 24.64 -5.94
N PHE A 54 18.91 23.58 -5.91
CA PHE A 54 18.45 22.20 -6.11
C PHE A 54 17.57 21.73 -4.95
N ILE A 55 18.02 21.90 -3.69
CA ILE A 55 17.21 21.56 -2.51
C ILE A 55 15.91 22.35 -2.49
N GLN A 56 15.94 23.66 -2.76
CA GLN A 56 14.74 24.48 -2.86
C GLN A 56 13.78 23.99 -3.95
N ARG A 57 14.29 23.58 -5.12
CA ARG A 57 13.46 23.03 -6.20
C ARG A 57 12.89 21.66 -5.86
N VAL A 58 13.67 20.79 -5.22
CA VAL A 58 13.23 19.47 -4.75
C VAL A 58 12.14 19.64 -3.69
N VAL A 59 12.35 20.47 -2.67
CA VAL A 59 11.37 20.75 -1.62
C VAL A 59 10.09 21.39 -2.21
N THR A 60 10.21 22.32 -3.15
CA THR A 60 9.03 22.92 -3.82
C THR A 60 8.28 21.93 -4.72
N TYR A 61 9.01 21.02 -5.38
CA TYR A 61 8.43 20.00 -6.25
C TYR A 61 7.70 18.94 -5.42
N PHE A 62 8.32 18.42 -4.37
CA PHE A 62 7.68 17.50 -3.43
C PHE A 62 6.53 18.16 -2.66
N GLY A 63 6.66 19.43 -2.28
CA GLY A 63 5.59 20.20 -1.62
C GLY A 63 4.32 20.37 -2.48
N ARG A 64 4.43 20.44 -3.81
CA ARG A 64 3.27 20.39 -4.72
C ARG A 64 2.75 18.98 -4.93
N TYR A 65 3.63 17.98 -4.92
CA TYR A 65 3.30 16.58 -5.19
C TYR A 65 2.52 15.92 -4.04
N PHE A 66 2.81 16.27 -2.79
CA PHE A 66 2.05 15.79 -1.63
C PHE A 66 0.66 16.44 -1.48
N HIS A 67 0.37 17.49 -2.24
CA HIS A 67 -0.96 18.11 -2.27
C HIS A 67 -1.92 17.36 -3.23
N ASP A 68 -1.41 16.44 -4.05
CA ASP A 68 -2.20 15.68 -5.02
C ASP A 68 -2.17 14.18 -4.64
N ILE A 69 -3.22 13.72 -3.96
CA ILE A 69 -3.31 12.41 -3.28
C ILE A 69 -3.50 11.24 -4.27
N ARG A 70 -3.44 11.46 -5.60
CA ARG A 70 -3.81 10.48 -6.64
C ARG A 70 -2.65 9.86 -7.44
N VAL A 71 -1.40 9.92 -6.98
CA VAL A 71 -0.29 9.35 -7.74
C VAL A 71 -0.12 7.85 -7.46
N ASN A 72 -0.26 7.06 -8.54
CA ASN A 72 -0.18 5.60 -8.65
C ASN A 72 1.18 5.04 -8.16
N VAL A 73 1.22 3.81 -7.63
CA VAL A 73 2.44 3.19 -7.07
C VAL A 73 3.54 3.03 -8.12
N GLU A 74 3.18 2.69 -9.37
CA GLU A 74 4.12 2.59 -10.49
C GLU A 74 4.76 3.93 -10.86
N GLU A 75 4.01 5.04 -10.81
CA GLU A 75 4.58 6.37 -11.08
C GLU A 75 5.54 6.81 -9.98
N ARG A 76 5.26 6.46 -8.72
CA ARG A 76 6.17 6.69 -7.59
C ARG A 76 7.49 5.94 -7.77
N LEU A 77 7.44 4.69 -8.25
CA LEU A 77 8.61 3.87 -8.56
C LEU A 77 9.47 4.47 -9.68
N ILE A 78 8.84 4.87 -10.79
CA ILE A 78 9.53 5.51 -11.91
C ILE A 78 10.21 6.80 -11.46
N HIS A 79 9.58 7.58 -10.57
CA HIS A 79 10.14 8.83 -10.08
C HIS A 79 11.27 8.64 -9.06
N VAL A 80 11.15 7.68 -8.13
CA VAL A 80 12.27 7.32 -7.23
C VAL A 80 13.47 6.81 -8.03
N ALA A 81 13.23 5.96 -9.04
CA ALA A 81 14.28 5.50 -9.95
C ALA A 81 14.93 6.67 -10.72
N LYS A 82 14.15 7.62 -11.23
CA LYS A 82 14.66 8.83 -11.92
C LYS A 82 15.50 9.71 -10.98
N VAL A 83 15.07 9.90 -9.73
CA VAL A 83 15.82 10.66 -8.72
C VAL A 83 17.13 9.95 -8.37
N GLN A 84 17.11 8.63 -8.16
CA GLN A 84 18.32 7.86 -7.88
C GLN A 84 19.32 7.89 -9.05
N VAL A 85 18.85 7.72 -10.29
CA VAL A 85 19.69 7.83 -11.50
C VAL A 85 20.26 9.25 -11.65
N PHE A 86 19.50 10.28 -11.30
CA PHE A 86 19.98 11.66 -11.36
C PHE A 86 21.02 11.98 -10.30
N VAL A 87 20.81 11.54 -9.04
CA VAL A 87 21.80 11.65 -7.95
C VAL A 87 23.07 10.87 -8.30
N PHE A 88 22.93 9.68 -8.89
CA PHE A 88 24.05 8.89 -9.39
C PHE A 88 24.86 9.63 -10.48
N ARG A 89 24.17 10.23 -11.47
CA ARG A 89 24.80 11.05 -12.52
C ARG A 89 25.50 12.29 -11.97
N LEU A 90 24.95 12.95 -10.94
CA LEU A 90 25.58 14.09 -10.30
C LEU A 90 26.82 13.69 -9.49
N SER A 91 26.77 12.55 -8.80
CA SER A 91 27.90 12.00 -8.04
C SER A 91 29.08 11.63 -8.96
N LEU A 92 28.81 11.03 -10.12
CA LEU A 92 29.80 10.74 -11.16
C LEU A 92 30.45 12.00 -11.76
N LYS A 93 29.72 13.12 -11.80
CA LYS A 93 30.21 14.36 -12.42
C LYS A 93 31.01 15.24 -11.46
N SER A 94 30.91 15.00 -10.14
CA SER A 94 31.49 15.85 -9.11
C SER A 94 32.74 15.28 -8.43
N ASN A 95 33.09 14.00 -8.64
CA ASN A 95 34.14 13.35 -7.85
C ASN A 95 35.16 12.61 -8.72
N LYS A 96 36.44 13.03 -8.70
CA LYS A 96 37.54 12.35 -9.39
C LYS A 96 38.01 11.06 -8.67
N HIS A 97 37.52 10.82 -7.45
CA HIS A 97 37.67 9.56 -6.71
C HIS A 97 36.30 8.92 -6.50
N PHE A 98 35.73 8.38 -7.57
CA PHE A 98 34.50 7.58 -7.50
C PHE A 98 34.84 6.15 -7.10
N ASP A 99 34.69 5.83 -5.81
CA ASP A 99 34.88 4.47 -5.29
C ASP A 99 33.63 3.62 -5.55
N ALA A 100 33.56 3.08 -6.78
CA ALA A 100 32.39 2.39 -7.32
C ALA A 100 31.87 1.25 -6.42
N MET A 101 32.75 0.63 -5.62
CA MET A 101 32.38 -0.47 -4.71
C MET A 101 31.50 -0.03 -3.53
N LYS A 102 31.72 1.17 -2.96
CA LYS A 102 30.90 1.66 -1.83
C LYS A 102 29.50 2.07 -2.28
N TYR A 103 29.39 2.69 -3.45
CA TYR A 103 28.11 3.10 -4.03
C TYR A 103 27.28 1.89 -4.48
N ALA A 104 27.92 0.86 -5.05
CA ALA A 104 27.25 -0.40 -5.36
C ALA A 104 26.71 -1.11 -4.10
N ARG A 105 27.43 -1.01 -2.97
CA ARG A 105 26.96 -1.54 -1.67
C ARG A 105 25.75 -0.78 -1.14
N MET A 106 25.77 0.55 -1.15
CA MET A 106 24.61 1.36 -0.72
C MET A 106 23.40 1.15 -1.64
N LEU A 107 23.59 1.14 -2.97
CA LEU A 107 22.50 0.89 -3.91
C LEU A 107 21.89 -0.49 -3.71
N LYS A 108 22.70 -1.53 -3.44
CA LYS A 108 22.20 -2.87 -3.10
C LYS A 108 21.36 -2.88 -1.82
N VAL A 109 21.79 -2.19 -0.76
CA VAL A 109 21.03 -2.13 0.51
C VAL A 109 19.72 -1.36 0.34
N THR A 110 19.73 -0.24 -0.39
CA THR A 110 18.52 0.54 -0.67
C THR A 110 17.54 -0.22 -1.57
N VAL A 111 18.03 -0.93 -2.59
CA VAL A 111 17.19 -1.77 -3.46
C VAL A 111 16.62 -2.97 -2.70
N LEU A 112 17.41 -3.64 -1.84
CA LEU A 112 16.88 -4.71 -0.98
C LEU A 112 15.82 -4.20 0.00
N GLY A 113 16.01 -3.02 0.60
CA GLY A 113 15.03 -2.40 1.49
C GLY A 113 13.74 -2.04 0.75
N LEU A 114 13.83 -1.54 -0.48
CA LEU A 114 12.66 -1.22 -1.32
C LEU A 114 11.91 -2.48 -1.77
N ILE A 115 12.63 -3.57 -2.08
CA ILE A 115 12.03 -4.86 -2.43
C ILE A 115 11.34 -5.49 -1.21
N ALA A 116 11.95 -5.41 -0.02
CA ALA A 116 11.34 -5.93 1.22
C ALA A 116 10.02 -5.21 1.59
N VAL A 117 9.88 -3.93 1.24
CA VAL A 117 8.63 -3.17 1.43
C VAL A 117 7.57 -3.52 0.38
N MET A 118 7.97 -4.05 -0.78
CA MET A 118 7.05 -4.46 -1.86
C MET A 118 6.48 -5.87 -1.67
N LEU A 119 7.10 -6.69 -0.82
CA LEU A 119 6.69 -8.07 -0.54
C LEU A 119 5.64 -8.18 0.57
N SER A 120 4.91 -7.11 0.90
CA SER A 120 3.73 -7.22 1.76
C SER A 120 2.68 -8.06 1.03
N SER A 121 2.60 -9.33 1.41
CA SER A 121 1.72 -10.33 0.84
C SER A 121 0.27 -9.86 0.95
N CYS A 122 -0.38 -9.62 -0.19
CA CYS A 122 -1.83 -9.47 -0.19
C CYS A 122 -2.43 -10.79 0.28
N LEU A 123 -3.40 -10.72 1.20
CA LEU A 123 -4.09 -11.89 1.74
C LEU A 123 -4.64 -12.77 0.61
N THR A 124 -4.07 -13.98 0.45
CA THR A 124 -4.49 -14.92 -0.60
C THR A 124 -5.67 -15.74 -0.10
N VAL A 125 -6.76 -15.74 -0.86
CA VAL A 125 -8.01 -16.45 -0.53
C VAL A 125 -8.54 -17.16 -1.75
N GLU A 126 -9.38 -18.18 -1.55
CA GLU A 126 -10.01 -18.86 -2.68
C GLU A 126 -11.15 -18.03 -3.25
N LYS A 127 -12.09 -17.64 -2.39
CA LYS A 127 -13.31 -16.92 -2.77
C LYS A 127 -13.62 -15.80 -1.80
N LYS A 128 -14.33 -14.79 -2.31
CA LYS A 128 -14.97 -13.77 -1.49
C LYS A 128 -16.47 -13.78 -1.74
N GLU A 129 -17.24 -13.70 -0.67
CA GLU A 129 -18.67 -13.47 -0.75
C GLU A 129 -18.98 -12.09 -0.18
N TYR A 130 -19.59 -11.24 -1.00
CA TYR A 130 -20.02 -9.91 -0.61
C TYR A 130 -21.53 -9.93 -0.42
N THR A 131 -21.99 -9.43 0.72
CA THR A 131 -23.40 -9.15 0.98
C THR A 131 -23.55 -7.68 1.35
N PHE A 132 -24.29 -6.95 0.52
CA PHE A 132 -24.62 -5.55 0.74
C PHE A 132 -26.08 -5.46 1.20
N GLU A 133 -26.31 -4.79 2.32
CA GLU A 133 -27.64 -4.48 2.85
C GLU A 133 -27.80 -2.96 2.94
N LEU A 134 -28.60 -2.39 2.03
CA LEU A 134 -28.88 -0.95 2.02
C LEU A 134 -29.85 -0.59 3.14
N THR A 135 -29.40 0.27 4.06
CA THR A 135 -30.18 0.78 5.19
C THR A 135 -30.62 2.22 4.98
N GLY A 136 -29.97 2.96 4.08
CA GLY A 136 -30.32 4.30 3.65
C GLY A 136 -30.44 4.40 2.13
N GLU A 137 -30.50 5.64 1.62
CA GLU A 137 -30.60 5.87 0.17
C GLU A 137 -29.33 5.41 -0.56
N ASN A 138 -28.14 5.73 -0.01
CA ASN A 138 -26.84 5.41 -0.59
C ASN A 138 -25.88 4.76 0.42
N SER A 139 -26.36 4.38 1.60
CA SER A 139 -25.56 3.84 2.70
C SER A 139 -26.10 2.49 3.15
N GLY A 140 -25.26 1.72 3.83
CA GLY A 140 -25.65 0.38 4.24
C GLY A 140 -24.57 -0.35 5.00
N LYS A 141 -24.78 -1.66 5.10
CA LYS A 141 -23.89 -2.61 5.73
C LYS A 141 -23.30 -3.53 4.69
N LEU A 142 -21.99 -3.71 4.73
CA LEU A 142 -21.24 -4.65 3.91
C LEU A 142 -20.72 -5.78 4.79
N THR A 143 -21.04 -7.01 4.42
CA THR A 143 -20.42 -8.21 4.97
C THR A 143 -19.59 -8.87 3.87
N ILE A 144 -18.31 -9.10 4.15
CA ILE A 144 -17.37 -9.79 3.28
C ILE A 144 -16.94 -11.08 3.97
N ARG A 145 -17.15 -12.21 3.32
CA ARG A 145 -16.63 -13.51 3.78
C ARG A 145 -15.49 -13.93 2.89
N TYR A 146 -14.33 -14.12 3.49
CA TYR A 146 -13.12 -14.64 2.88
C TYR A 146 -13.09 -16.14 3.12
N ILE A 147 -13.22 -16.92 2.05
CA ILE A 147 -13.30 -18.38 2.10
C ILE A 147 -11.94 -18.95 1.74
N ASN A 148 -11.47 -19.88 2.59
CA ASN A 148 -10.21 -20.59 2.42
C ASN A 148 -9.04 -19.61 2.25
N ILE A 149 -8.69 -18.94 3.35
CA ILE A 149 -7.50 -18.11 3.47
C ILE A 149 -6.28 -19.01 3.52
N MET A 150 -5.36 -18.80 2.60
CA MET A 150 -4.21 -19.67 2.35
C MET A 150 -2.91 -18.88 2.40
N SER A 151 -1.86 -19.58 2.81
CA SER A 151 -0.48 -19.18 2.57
C SER A 151 -0.03 -19.76 1.23
N VAL A 152 0.87 -19.07 0.54
CA VAL A 152 1.52 -19.58 -0.66
C VAL A 152 3.00 -19.74 -0.33
N MET A 153 3.58 -20.90 -0.66
CA MET A 153 5.00 -21.15 -0.41
C MET A 153 5.87 -20.07 -1.08
N ASP A 154 6.82 -19.53 -0.32
CA ASP A 154 7.81 -18.57 -0.81
C ASP A 154 9.13 -19.30 -1.11
N ASP A 155 9.55 -19.32 -2.38
CA ASP A 155 10.70 -20.10 -2.86
C ASP A 155 10.67 -21.57 -2.40
N GLY A 156 9.48 -22.19 -2.38
CA GLY A 156 9.26 -23.57 -1.95
C GLY A 156 9.37 -23.79 -0.44
N LYS A 157 9.39 -22.73 0.36
CA LYS A 157 9.40 -22.80 1.83
C LYS A 157 8.02 -22.54 2.40
N ASP A 158 7.72 -23.24 3.48
CA ASP A 158 6.54 -22.99 4.30
C ASP A 158 6.71 -21.66 5.06
N VAL A 159 5.80 -20.72 4.78
CA VAL A 159 5.71 -19.40 5.42
C VAL A 159 4.37 -19.20 6.14
N THR A 160 3.65 -20.28 6.44
CA THR A 160 2.30 -20.25 7.05
C THR A 160 2.26 -19.50 8.37
N ALA A 161 3.29 -19.64 9.22
CA ALA A 161 3.36 -18.96 10.50
C ALA A 161 3.50 -17.44 10.35
N GLN A 162 4.29 -16.99 9.37
CA GLN A 162 4.50 -15.59 9.04
C GLN A 162 3.23 -14.97 8.45
N ASP A 163 2.63 -15.63 7.47
CA ASP A 163 1.38 -15.17 6.84
C ASP A 163 0.24 -15.10 7.86
N PHE A 164 0.13 -16.09 8.75
CA PHE A 164 -0.87 -16.06 9.81
C PHE A 164 -0.63 -14.91 10.80
N ALA A 165 0.62 -14.66 11.20
CA ALA A 165 0.95 -13.52 12.05
C ALA A 165 0.59 -12.19 11.37
N GLU A 166 0.84 -12.05 10.07
CA GLU A 166 0.45 -10.87 9.29
C GLU A 166 -1.06 -10.64 9.29
N ILE A 167 -1.88 -11.70 9.18
CA ILE A 167 -3.34 -11.60 9.31
C ILE A 167 -3.71 -10.99 10.65
N ILE A 168 -3.15 -11.53 11.74
CA ILE A 168 -3.45 -11.06 13.09
C ILE A 168 -3.00 -9.60 13.27
N ASP A 169 -1.78 -9.27 12.88
CA ASP A 169 -1.18 -7.97 13.16
C ASP A 169 -1.73 -6.86 12.27
N LYS A 170 -2.05 -7.13 11.00
CA LYS A 170 -2.53 -6.11 10.06
C LYS A 170 -4.04 -6.02 9.96
N TYR A 171 -4.74 -7.16 9.93
CA TYR A 171 -6.19 -7.19 9.65
C TYR A 171 -7.05 -7.34 10.90
N ILE A 172 -6.57 -8.03 11.93
CA ILE A 172 -7.34 -8.22 13.17
C ILE A 172 -7.02 -7.12 14.19
N ASN A 173 -5.74 -6.80 14.39
CA ASN A 173 -5.26 -5.82 15.36
C ASN A 173 -4.77 -4.50 14.73
N GLY A 174 -4.56 -4.50 13.41
CA GLY A 174 -4.02 -3.37 12.66
C GLY A 174 -5.11 -2.47 12.07
N ASP A 175 -4.70 -1.63 11.13
CA ASP A 175 -5.53 -0.61 10.48
C ASP A 175 -5.77 -0.89 8.98
N GLN A 176 -5.50 -2.12 8.53
CA GLN A 176 -5.57 -2.46 7.10
C GLN A 176 -7.01 -2.33 6.57
N LEU A 177 -8.02 -2.70 7.35
CA LEU A 177 -9.42 -2.62 6.91
C LEU A 177 -9.92 -1.18 6.79
N GLU A 178 -9.46 -0.28 7.65
CA GLU A 178 -9.74 1.15 7.56
C GLU A 178 -9.07 1.79 6.33
N GLN A 179 -7.91 1.28 5.94
CA GLN A 179 -7.21 1.70 4.72
C GLN A 179 -7.91 1.17 3.46
N ASP A 180 -8.36 -0.09 3.49
CA ASP A 180 -9.05 -0.76 2.37
C ASP A 180 -10.47 -0.19 2.16
N PHE A 181 -11.13 0.23 3.24
CA PHE A 181 -12.47 0.84 3.22
C PHE A 181 -12.49 2.23 3.88
N PRO A 182 -11.94 3.27 3.22
CA PRO A 182 -11.88 4.60 3.78
C PRO A 182 -13.27 5.16 4.13
N GLY A 183 -13.43 5.59 5.38
CA GLY A 183 -14.69 6.15 5.88
C GLY A 183 -15.73 5.10 6.30
N ALA A 184 -15.39 3.81 6.27
CA ALA A 184 -16.20 2.78 6.90
C ALA A 184 -16.27 2.97 8.43
N ALA A 185 -17.39 2.57 9.02
CA ALA A 185 -17.61 2.62 10.46
C ALA A 185 -18.02 1.24 10.99
N ASN A 186 -17.96 1.05 12.31
CA ASN A 186 -18.41 -0.16 13.00
C ASN A 186 -17.81 -1.46 12.44
N ILE A 187 -16.53 -1.42 12.02
CA ILE A 187 -15.81 -2.57 11.48
C ILE A 187 -15.73 -3.65 12.56
N LYS A 188 -16.15 -4.87 12.19
CA LYS A 188 -16.07 -6.08 13.01
C LYS A 188 -15.40 -7.17 12.21
N THR A 189 -14.46 -7.85 12.82
CA THR A 189 -13.73 -8.96 12.21
C THR A 189 -13.97 -10.24 12.98
N ARG A 190 -13.92 -11.36 12.27
CA ARG A 190 -13.99 -12.69 12.86
C ARG A 190 -13.21 -13.68 12.01
N LEU A 191 -12.25 -14.37 12.63
CA LEU A 191 -11.66 -15.58 12.04
C LEU A 191 -12.37 -16.81 12.58
N TYR A 192 -12.55 -17.82 11.73
CA TYR A 192 -13.12 -19.09 12.12
C TYR A 192 -12.66 -20.19 11.18
N GLU A 193 -12.73 -21.43 11.67
CA GLU A 193 -12.49 -22.61 10.83
C GLU A 193 -13.81 -23.15 10.31
N GLN A 194 -13.86 -23.48 9.02
CA GLN A 194 -14.99 -24.17 8.41
C GLN A 194 -14.47 -25.23 7.45
N ASN A 195 -14.93 -26.48 7.60
CA ASN A 195 -14.52 -27.61 6.76
C ASN A 195 -12.98 -27.82 6.68
N GLY A 196 -12.26 -27.55 7.77
CA GLY A 196 -10.79 -27.67 7.80
C GLY A 196 -10.03 -26.49 7.17
N GLN A 197 -10.73 -25.45 6.71
CA GLN A 197 -10.16 -24.26 6.09
C GLN A 197 -10.31 -23.05 7.01
N LEU A 198 -9.32 -22.16 6.98
CA LEU A 198 -9.42 -20.87 7.66
C LEU A 198 -10.30 -19.94 6.84
N CYS A 199 -11.27 -19.33 7.49
CA CYS A 199 -12.16 -18.33 6.91
C CYS A 199 -12.13 -17.04 7.74
N GLY A 200 -12.41 -15.94 7.08
CA GLY A 200 -12.55 -14.62 7.70
C GLY A 200 -13.91 -14.01 7.36
N GLU A 201 -14.47 -13.25 8.28
CA GLU A 201 -15.63 -12.41 8.05
C GLU A 201 -15.33 -10.99 8.51
N VAL A 202 -15.61 -10.03 7.64
CA VAL A 202 -15.55 -8.60 7.93
C VAL A 202 -16.96 -8.04 7.75
N THR A 203 -17.43 -7.29 8.74
CA THR A 203 -18.68 -6.56 8.67
C THR A 203 -18.40 -5.09 8.93
N LEU A 204 -18.89 -4.20 8.09
CA LEU A 204 -18.71 -2.76 8.23
C LEU A 204 -19.93 -1.99 7.73
N ASP A 205 -20.09 -0.76 8.20
CA ASP A 205 -21.06 0.20 7.68
C ASP A 205 -20.37 1.12 6.67
N PHE A 206 -20.96 1.25 5.48
CA PHE A 206 -20.46 2.14 4.43
C PHE A 206 -21.35 3.38 4.30
N PRO A 207 -20.76 4.59 4.21
CA PRO A 207 -21.51 5.85 4.18
C PRO A 207 -22.06 6.22 2.79
N SER A 208 -21.55 5.60 1.73
CA SER A 208 -21.93 5.88 0.33
C SER A 208 -21.77 4.64 -0.54
N LEU A 209 -22.49 4.56 -1.67
CA LEU A 209 -22.38 3.45 -2.63
C LEU A 209 -20.93 3.26 -3.09
N SER A 210 -20.24 4.37 -3.42
CA SER A 210 -18.84 4.34 -3.84
C SER A 210 -17.89 3.78 -2.77
N ALA A 211 -18.15 4.02 -1.48
CA ALA A 211 -17.36 3.46 -0.39
C ALA A 211 -17.49 1.93 -0.31
N ALA A 212 -18.57 1.36 -0.85
CA ALA A 212 -18.79 -0.07 -0.99
C ALA A 212 -18.52 -0.57 -2.43
N ARG A 213 -17.87 0.24 -3.28
CA ARG A 213 -17.61 -0.05 -4.71
C ARG A 213 -18.88 -0.31 -5.53
N LEU A 214 -20.01 0.18 -5.03
CA LEU A 214 -21.28 0.19 -5.74
C LEU A 214 -21.43 1.50 -6.52
N TYR A 215 -22.13 1.42 -7.63
CA TYR A 215 -22.47 2.57 -8.46
C TYR A 215 -23.94 2.53 -8.86
N GLN A 216 -24.56 3.68 -8.94
CA GLN A 216 -25.90 3.86 -9.46
C GLN A 216 -25.94 5.21 -10.20
N TYR A 217 -26.34 5.20 -11.47
CA TYR A 217 -26.38 6.43 -12.26
C TYR A 217 -27.50 7.38 -11.79
N ASP A 218 -28.70 6.84 -11.59
CA ASP A 218 -29.84 7.52 -10.97
C ASP A 218 -30.72 6.53 -10.19
N LYS A 219 -31.73 7.03 -9.46
CA LYS A 219 -32.59 6.20 -8.58
C LYS A 219 -33.35 5.09 -9.31
N ASN A 220 -33.59 5.23 -10.62
CA ASN A 220 -34.32 4.28 -11.44
C ASN A 220 -33.39 3.30 -12.15
N SER A 221 -32.09 3.55 -12.10
CA SER A 221 -31.05 2.70 -12.69
C SER A 221 -30.74 1.51 -11.77
N PRO A 222 -30.27 0.39 -12.34
CA PRO A 222 -29.71 -0.70 -11.57
C PRO A 222 -28.55 -0.26 -10.67
N LEU A 223 -28.43 -0.90 -9.51
CA LEU A 223 -27.18 -0.87 -8.74
C LEU A 223 -26.15 -1.73 -9.48
N MET A 224 -24.91 -1.28 -9.51
CA MET A 224 -23.84 -1.89 -10.29
C MET A 224 -22.60 -2.08 -9.43
N MET A 225 -21.89 -3.18 -9.63
CA MET A 225 -20.56 -3.41 -9.08
C MET A 225 -19.66 -3.95 -10.18
N CYS A 226 -18.51 -3.32 -10.41
CA CYS A 226 -17.47 -3.87 -11.27
C CYS A 226 -16.61 -4.84 -10.45
N ILE A 227 -16.56 -6.10 -10.87
CA ILE A 227 -15.80 -7.16 -10.21
C ILE A 227 -14.30 -6.95 -10.45
N SER A 228 -13.92 -6.71 -11.70
CA SER A 228 -12.54 -6.49 -12.11
C SER A 228 -12.26 -4.99 -12.23
N ALA A 229 -12.16 -4.30 -11.10
CA ALA A 229 -11.56 -2.97 -11.05
C ALA A 229 -10.04 -3.08 -11.23
N ALA A 230 -9.37 -2.01 -11.66
CA ALA A 230 -7.96 -2.01 -12.09
C ALA A 230 -6.91 -2.56 -11.08
N TYR A 231 -7.31 -2.83 -9.84
CA TYR A 231 -6.44 -3.30 -8.76
C TYR A 231 -6.86 -4.67 -8.18
N ASP A 232 -7.99 -5.24 -8.61
CA ASP A 232 -8.49 -6.51 -8.09
C ASP A 232 -8.58 -7.57 -9.20
N SER A 233 -7.79 -8.63 -9.05
CA SER A 233 -7.87 -9.83 -9.89
C SER A 233 -8.95 -10.78 -9.37
N GLU A 234 -10.20 -10.34 -9.36
CA GLU A 234 -11.36 -11.16 -9.01
C GLU A 234 -12.14 -11.58 -10.26
N THR A 235 -12.64 -12.82 -10.23
CA THR A 235 -13.49 -13.38 -11.29
C THR A 235 -14.89 -13.64 -10.75
N TYR A 236 -15.91 -13.42 -11.57
CA TYR A 236 -17.30 -13.65 -11.19
C TYR A 236 -17.60 -15.14 -11.01
N VAL A 237 -18.33 -15.49 -9.95
CA VAL A 237 -18.84 -16.87 -9.72
C VAL A 237 -20.37 -16.88 -9.76
N SER A 238 -21.01 -16.07 -8.92
CA SER A 238 -22.47 -16.04 -8.82
C SER A 238 -22.98 -14.75 -8.18
N SER A 239 -24.26 -14.44 -8.39
CA SER A 239 -24.94 -13.31 -7.76
C SER A 239 -26.45 -13.51 -7.78
N ASN A 240 -27.17 -12.77 -6.93
CA ASN A 240 -28.62 -12.59 -7.04
C ASN A 240 -29.03 -11.48 -8.02
N GLY A 241 -28.07 -10.88 -8.74
CA GLY A 241 -28.26 -9.96 -9.85
C GLY A 241 -28.03 -10.61 -11.21
N SER A 242 -27.82 -9.80 -12.23
CA SER A 242 -27.47 -10.22 -13.59
C SER A 242 -26.02 -9.82 -13.89
N TYR A 243 -25.19 -10.79 -14.31
CA TYR A 243 -23.82 -10.53 -14.73
C TYR A 243 -23.78 -10.11 -16.20
N GLY A 244 -22.99 -9.09 -16.52
CA GLY A 244 -22.81 -8.58 -17.88
C GLY A 244 -22.17 -9.62 -18.80
N ASN A 245 -20.87 -9.86 -18.62
CA ASN A 245 -20.03 -10.92 -19.20
C ASN A 245 -18.55 -10.61 -18.88
N ASP A 246 -17.61 -11.40 -19.40
CA ASP A 246 -16.19 -11.22 -19.12
C ASP A 246 -15.56 -9.97 -19.77
N TYR A 247 -16.18 -9.43 -20.83
CA TYR A 247 -15.76 -8.15 -21.43
C TYR A 247 -16.33 -6.93 -20.69
N MET A 248 -17.43 -7.12 -19.94
CA MET A 248 -18.05 -6.13 -19.07
C MET A 248 -18.35 -6.79 -17.72
N PRO A 249 -17.32 -6.97 -16.86
CA PRO A 249 -17.40 -7.74 -15.63
C PRO A 249 -18.13 -6.96 -14.52
N VAL A 250 -19.37 -6.60 -14.81
CA VAL A 250 -20.26 -5.79 -13.98
C VAL A 250 -21.46 -6.64 -13.60
N VAL A 251 -21.79 -6.65 -12.33
CA VAL A 251 -23.04 -7.23 -11.82
C VAL A 251 -24.06 -6.11 -11.67
N PHE A 252 -25.26 -6.35 -12.20
CA PHE A 252 -26.39 -5.44 -12.16
C PHE A 252 -27.48 -6.00 -11.25
N TRP A 253 -27.94 -5.18 -10.30
CA TRP A 253 -29.11 -5.48 -9.47
C TRP A 253 -30.24 -4.51 -9.80
N PRO A 254 -31.49 -4.98 -9.91
CA PRO A 254 -32.63 -4.13 -10.23
C PRO A 254 -32.74 -2.89 -9.34
N ALA A 255 -33.29 -1.81 -9.90
CA ALA A 255 -33.57 -0.62 -9.11
C ALA A 255 -34.47 -0.95 -7.91
N GLY A 256 -34.15 -0.37 -6.75
CA GLY A 256 -34.88 -0.63 -5.50
C GLY A 256 -34.45 -1.89 -4.75
N SER A 257 -33.53 -2.72 -5.28
CA SER A 257 -32.93 -3.82 -4.52
C SER A 257 -32.32 -3.31 -3.20
N ARG A 258 -32.57 -4.04 -2.11
CA ARG A 258 -32.05 -3.71 -0.77
C ARG A 258 -30.98 -4.67 -0.28
N LYS A 259 -30.97 -5.89 -0.81
CA LYS A 259 -29.98 -6.93 -0.50
C LYS A 259 -29.32 -7.42 -1.78
N LEU A 260 -28.02 -7.21 -1.88
CA LEU A 260 -27.20 -7.56 -3.03
C LEU A 260 -26.18 -8.61 -2.58
N THR A 261 -26.04 -9.69 -3.32
CA THR A 261 -25.05 -10.74 -3.03
C THR A 261 -24.23 -11.02 -4.27
N VAL A 262 -22.92 -11.11 -4.14
CA VAL A 262 -22.04 -11.58 -5.20
C VAL A 262 -20.91 -12.41 -4.61
N THR A 263 -20.61 -13.52 -5.28
CA THR A 263 -19.48 -14.38 -4.98
C THR A 263 -18.45 -14.25 -6.10
N THR A 264 -17.20 -14.06 -5.71
CA THR A 264 -16.06 -13.99 -6.62
C THR A 264 -15.02 -15.05 -6.26
N SER A 265 -14.21 -15.42 -7.24
CA SER A 265 -13.04 -16.27 -7.07
C SER A 265 -11.78 -15.45 -7.28
N VAL A 266 -10.79 -15.64 -6.41
CA VAL A 266 -9.51 -14.92 -6.42
C VAL A 266 -8.41 -15.85 -6.93
N SER A 267 -8.11 -16.92 -6.19
CA SER A 267 -7.10 -17.91 -6.59
C SER A 267 -7.54 -19.32 -6.22
N ALA A 268 -7.49 -20.26 -7.17
CA ALA A 268 -7.69 -21.66 -6.83
C ALA A 268 -6.49 -22.19 -6.01
N PRO A 269 -6.69 -23.08 -5.03
CA PRO A 269 -5.59 -23.73 -4.33
C PRO A 269 -4.81 -24.63 -5.30
N ASP A 270 -3.50 -24.63 -5.17
CA ASP A 270 -2.58 -25.47 -5.94
C ASP A 270 -1.59 -26.21 -5.02
N GLU A 271 -0.58 -26.86 -5.59
CA GLU A 271 0.44 -27.62 -4.85
C GLU A 271 1.30 -26.75 -3.92
N THR A 272 1.33 -25.43 -4.13
CA THR A 272 2.07 -24.46 -3.31
C THR A 272 1.20 -23.80 -2.25
N SER A 273 -0.12 -24.05 -2.29
CA SER A 273 -1.09 -23.47 -1.38
C SER A 273 -1.17 -24.26 -0.08
N LEU A 274 -0.90 -23.58 1.04
CA LEU A 274 -0.89 -24.16 2.38
C LEU A 274 -2.05 -23.62 3.23
N SER A 275 -2.70 -24.52 3.96
CA SER A 275 -3.81 -24.16 4.85
C SER A 275 -3.32 -23.45 6.11
N LEU A 276 -3.93 -22.31 6.43
CA LEU A 276 -3.66 -21.56 7.66
C LEU A 276 -4.50 -22.04 8.86
N ALA A 277 -5.35 -23.04 8.69
CA ALA A 277 -6.22 -23.54 9.78
C ALA A 277 -5.41 -24.09 10.96
N GLY A 278 -4.24 -24.69 10.70
CA GLY A 278 -3.34 -25.19 11.74
C GLY A 278 -2.83 -24.09 12.68
N GLU A 279 -2.36 -22.98 12.10
CA GLU A 279 -1.89 -21.83 12.87
C GLU A 279 -3.03 -21.14 13.64
N TYR A 280 -4.23 -21.07 13.05
CA TYR A 280 -5.41 -20.56 13.72
C TYR A 280 -5.77 -21.36 14.99
N ARG A 281 -5.73 -22.70 14.93
CA ARG A 281 -5.99 -23.55 16.11
C ARG A 281 -4.97 -23.28 17.22
N LYS A 282 -3.68 -23.20 16.88
CA LYS A 282 -2.60 -22.88 17.85
C LYS A 282 -2.80 -21.51 18.50
N TRP A 283 -3.28 -20.52 17.74
CA TRP A 283 -3.57 -19.18 18.25
C TRP A 283 -4.79 -19.16 19.18
N LYS A 284 -5.86 -19.88 18.80
CA LYS A 284 -7.10 -20.05 19.59
C LYS A 284 -6.90 -20.75 20.93
N GLU A 285 -5.91 -21.63 21.06
CA GLU A 285 -5.60 -22.28 22.34
C GLU A 285 -4.92 -21.31 23.33
N LYS A 286 -4.34 -20.23 22.84
CA LYS A 286 -3.56 -19.27 23.64
C LYS A 286 -4.33 -18.00 24.02
N ASN A 287 -5.49 -17.74 23.40
CA ASN A 287 -6.30 -16.53 23.56
C ASN A 287 -7.78 -16.88 23.69
#